data_AF-A0A7C2YJ26-F1
#
_entry.id   AF-A0A7C2YJ26-F1
#
_cell.length_a   1.000
_cell.length_b   1.000
_cell.length_c   1.000
_cell.angle_alpha   90.00
_cell.angle_beta   90.00
_cell.angle_gamma   90.00
#
_symmetry.space_group_name_H-M   'P 1'
#
loop_
_entity.id
_entity.type
_entity.pdbx_description
1 polymer ?
#
loop_
_entity_poly.entity_id
_entity_poly.type
_entity_poly.pdbx_seq_one_letter_code
_entity_poly.pdbx_strand_id
1 'polypeptide(L)'
;MQLLSVSELKQFVYCPRIFYYLTVQLLRPPTTGLMERGRRLEEEFARLEPRRVLSRYGFAEARRHFSLPLRDEGLQLAGQLDLLLEDPERLAVVEFKASAAPLAHNHRLQLAAYALLAELCFRKACPSGFVIFLDRKEIEEVELGEDLREGVRGTLAEMREVFAGQECPRPTPVRARCMECEFRNFCGDVF
;
A
#
# COMPACT_ATOMS: atom_id res chain seq x y z
N MET A 1 -10.04 20.15 3.39
CA MET A 1 -9.88 18.94 2.56
C MET A 1 -8.86 18.05 3.22
N GLN A 2 -9.24 16.81 3.55
CA GLN A 2 -8.37 15.86 4.26
C GLN A 2 -7.43 15.17 3.28
N LEU A 3 -6.17 15.03 3.69
CA LEU A 3 -5.18 14.23 2.99
C LEU A 3 -5.33 12.78 3.45
N LEU A 4 -5.63 11.88 2.52
CA LEU A 4 -5.69 10.44 2.77
C LEU A 4 -4.29 9.82 2.61
N SER A 5 -4.07 8.68 3.23
CA SER A 5 -2.83 7.93 3.10
C SER A 5 -2.98 6.68 2.21
N VAL A 6 -1.89 6.30 1.55
CA VAL A 6 -1.82 5.05 0.76
C VAL A 6 -2.08 3.83 1.65
N SER A 7 -1.63 3.88 2.92
CA SER A 7 -1.92 2.85 3.91
C SER A 7 -3.41 2.75 4.24
N GLU A 8 -4.12 3.87 4.39
CA GLU A 8 -5.58 3.90 4.58
C GLU A 8 -6.30 3.34 3.36
N LEU A 9 -5.85 3.65 2.15
CA LEU A 9 -6.41 3.07 0.92
C LEU A 9 -6.28 1.54 0.92
N LYS A 10 -5.09 1.03 1.23
CA LYS A 10 -4.88 -0.43 1.37
C LYS A 10 -5.83 -1.06 2.39
N GLN A 11 -6.00 -0.41 3.55
CA GLN A 11 -6.89 -0.90 4.60
C GLN A 11 -8.35 -0.82 4.19
N PHE A 12 -8.78 0.24 3.48
CA PHE A 12 -10.14 0.38 2.97
C PHE A 12 -10.51 -0.75 2.02
N VAL A 13 -9.62 -1.07 1.06
CA VAL A 13 -9.82 -2.20 0.12
C VAL A 13 -9.84 -3.55 0.85
N TYR A 14 -9.09 -3.67 1.95
CA TYR A 14 -9.14 -4.87 2.80
C TYR A 14 -10.47 -4.96 3.58
N CYS A 15 -10.90 -3.87 4.21
CA CYS A 15 -12.20 -3.74 4.85
C CYS A 15 -12.52 -2.25 5.07
N PRO A 16 -13.60 -1.71 4.47
CA PRO A 16 -13.99 -0.31 4.64
C PRO A 16 -14.19 0.10 6.11
N ARG A 17 -14.60 -0.85 6.95
CA ARG A 17 -14.79 -0.61 8.38
C ARG A 17 -13.49 -0.34 9.13
N ILE A 18 -12.38 -0.93 8.72
CA ILE A 18 -11.07 -0.65 9.34
C ILE A 18 -10.74 0.84 9.16
N PHE A 19 -10.91 1.34 7.93
CA PHE A 19 -10.75 2.76 7.65
C PHE A 19 -11.71 3.62 8.47
N TYR A 20 -12.99 3.26 8.55
CA TYR A 20 -13.97 3.98 9.38
C TYR A 20 -13.54 4.05 10.85
N TYR A 21 -13.10 2.94 11.45
CA TYR A 21 -12.65 2.91 12.83
C TYR A 21 -11.39 3.75 13.07
N LEU A 22 -10.44 3.71 12.14
CA LEU A 22 -9.18 4.46 12.25
C LEU A 22 -9.37 5.97 12.05
N THR A 23 -10.23 6.38 11.12
CA THR A 23 -10.30 7.76 10.62
C THR A 23 -11.51 8.54 11.11
N VAL A 24 -12.67 7.89 11.25
CA VAL A 24 -13.90 8.53 11.74
C VAL A 24 -14.02 8.37 13.25
N GLN A 25 -13.86 7.16 13.77
CA GLN A 25 -13.95 6.89 15.21
C GLN A 25 -12.61 7.10 15.95
N LEU A 26 -11.53 7.36 15.21
CA LEU A 26 -10.19 7.63 15.75
C LEU A 26 -9.66 6.55 16.71
N LEU A 27 -10.09 5.31 16.53
CA LEU A 27 -9.61 4.18 17.31
C LEU A 27 -8.14 3.89 16.96
N ARG A 28 -7.38 3.42 17.95
CA ARG A 28 -5.95 3.09 17.81
C ARG A 28 -5.72 1.67 18.32
N PRO A 29 -5.55 0.68 17.42
CA PRO A 29 -5.22 -0.66 17.85
C PRO A 29 -3.77 -0.72 18.36
N PRO A 30 -3.46 -1.65 19.28
CA PRO A 30 -2.09 -1.84 19.74
C PRO A 30 -1.21 -2.39 18.61
N THR A 31 0.04 -1.95 18.57
CA THR A 31 1.06 -2.58 17.72
C THR A 31 1.23 -4.05 18.12
N THR A 32 1.28 -4.94 17.13
CA THR A 32 1.48 -6.37 17.37
C THR A 32 2.94 -6.78 17.10
N GLY A 33 3.40 -7.88 17.71
CA GLY A 33 4.76 -8.39 17.46
C GLY A 33 5.03 -8.78 16.00
N LEU A 34 3.99 -9.11 15.23
CA LEU A 34 4.10 -9.35 13.78
C LEU A 34 4.44 -8.06 13.02
N MET A 35 3.87 -6.92 13.42
CA MET A 35 4.18 -5.62 12.80
C MET A 35 5.60 -5.16 13.13
N GLU A 36 6.10 -5.45 14.33
CA GLU A 36 7.49 -5.14 14.72
C GLU A 36 8.48 -6.03 13.97
N ARG A 37 8.20 -7.33 13.87
CA ARG A 37 8.99 -8.26 13.06
C ARG A 37 9.05 -7.81 11.60
N GLY A 38 7.91 -7.40 11.03
CA GLY A 38 7.83 -6.90 9.66
C GLY A 38 8.76 -5.72 9.41
N ARG A 39 8.63 -4.66 10.22
CA ARG A 39 9.48 -3.46 10.14
C ARG A 39 10.96 -3.79 10.25
N ARG A 40 11.35 -4.67 11.16
CA ARG A 40 12.76 -5.08 11.32
C ARG A 40 13.29 -5.78 10.06
N LEU A 41 12.51 -6.68 9.46
CA LEU A 41 12.90 -7.38 8.24
C LEU A 41 13.01 -6.42 7.06
N GLU A 42 12.08 -5.47 6.95
CA GLU A 42 12.09 -4.43 5.92
C GLU A 42 13.33 -3.52 6.04
N GLU A 43 13.64 -3.06 7.26
CA GLU A 43 14.84 -2.26 7.55
C GLU A 43 16.14 -3.02 7.25
N GLU A 44 16.21 -4.30 7.62
CA GLU A 44 17.39 -5.15 7.36
C GLU A 44 17.57 -5.38 5.85
N PHE A 45 16.48 -5.68 5.13
CA PHE A 45 16.54 -5.92 3.69
C PHE A 45 16.90 -4.66 2.90
N ALA A 46 16.31 -3.51 3.26
CA ALA A 46 16.62 -2.23 2.62
C ALA A 46 18.12 -1.86 2.70
N ARG A 47 18.81 -2.31 3.76
CA ARG A 47 20.26 -2.10 3.94
C ARG A 47 21.13 -3.02 3.09
N LEU A 48 20.71 -4.26 2.86
CA LEU A 48 21.61 -5.32 2.40
C LEU A 48 21.49 -5.66 0.90
N GLU A 49 20.28 -5.73 0.32
CA GLU A 49 20.08 -6.51 -0.91
C GLU A 49 19.25 -5.95 -2.10
N PRO A 50 18.76 -4.69 -2.18
CA PRO A 50 17.93 -4.28 -3.33
C PRO A 50 18.66 -4.30 -4.69
N ARG A 51 19.98 -4.07 -4.69
CA ARG A 51 20.77 -3.95 -5.94
C ARG A 51 20.84 -5.25 -6.73
N ARG A 52 21.03 -6.39 -6.06
CA ARG A 52 21.24 -7.70 -6.73
C ARG A 52 19.93 -8.32 -7.21
N VAL A 53 18.84 -8.02 -6.52
CA VAL A 53 17.54 -8.67 -6.68
C VAL A 53 16.79 -8.10 -7.89
N LEU A 54 16.87 -6.78 -8.09
CA LEU A 54 16.11 -6.08 -9.14
C LEU A 54 16.90 -5.86 -10.44
N SER A 55 18.19 -6.21 -10.47
CA SER A 55 19.03 -6.13 -11.68
C SER A 55 18.47 -6.97 -12.83
N ARG A 56 17.87 -8.12 -12.53
CA ARG A 56 17.22 -9.02 -13.51
C ARG A 56 16.01 -8.40 -14.20
N TYR A 57 15.44 -7.33 -13.64
CA TYR A 57 14.29 -6.59 -14.18
C TYR A 57 14.69 -5.30 -14.89
N GLY A 58 15.97 -5.16 -15.25
CA GLY A 58 16.49 -4.00 -15.98
C GLY A 58 16.83 -2.78 -15.12
N PHE A 59 16.69 -2.86 -13.79
CA PHE A 59 16.96 -1.76 -12.86
C PHE A 59 18.33 -1.87 -12.17
N ALA A 60 19.33 -2.46 -12.84
CA ALA A 60 20.68 -2.63 -12.26
C ALA A 60 21.29 -1.27 -11.88
N GLU A 61 21.33 -0.35 -12.84
CA GLU A 61 21.92 1.00 -12.73
C GLU A 61 20.92 2.07 -12.27
N ALA A 62 19.69 1.69 -11.91
CA ALA A 62 18.69 2.63 -11.45
C ALA A 62 19.12 3.34 -10.16
N ARG A 63 18.88 4.65 -10.08
CA ARG A 63 18.96 5.41 -8.84
C ARG A 63 17.89 4.90 -7.89
N ARG A 64 18.25 4.75 -6.62
CA ARG A 64 17.39 4.18 -5.58
C ARG A 64 17.05 5.25 -4.56
N HIS A 65 15.76 5.45 -4.32
CA HIS A 65 15.25 6.35 -3.29
C HIS A 65 14.52 5.51 -2.25
N PHE A 66 15.08 5.43 -1.06
CA PHE A 66 14.52 4.65 0.04
C PHE A 66 13.62 5.49 0.93
N SER A 67 12.58 4.88 1.47
CA SER A 67 11.67 5.49 2.45
C SER A 67 11.16 6.86 1.99
N LEU A 68 10.82 6.95 0.70
CA LEU A 68 10.56 8.18 -0.03
C LEU A 68 9.16 8.72 0.33
N PRO A 69 9.06 9.88 1.00
CA PRO A 69 7.78 10.53 1.20
C PRO A 69 7.24 11.05 -0.14
N LEU A 70 6.01 10.69 -0.46
CA LEU A 70 5.30 11.13 -1.64
C LEU A 70 3.97 11.75 -1.24
N ARG A 71 3.58 12.83 -1.90
CA ARG A 71 2.35 13.55 -1.65
C ARG A 71 1.94 14.32 -2.89
N ASP A 72 0.63 14.41 -3.10
CA ASP A 72 0.04 15.30 -4.09
C ASP A 72 -1.28 15.90 -3.56
N GLU A 73 -1.41 17.22 -3.61
CA GLU A 73 -2.61 17.94 -3.18
C GLU A 73 -3.82 17.69 -4.09
N GLY A 74 -3.59 17.49 -5.39
CA GLY A 74 -4.66 17.26 -6.38
C GLY A 74 -5.34 15.91 -6.19
N LEU A 75 -4.54 14.85 -5.99
CA LEU A 75 -5.00 13.52 -5.61
C LEU A 75 -5.45 13.44 -4.14
N GLN A 76 -5.03 14.41 -3.31
CA GLN A 76 -5.23 14.41 -1.86
C GLN A 76 -4.74 13.12 -1.21
N LEU A 77 -3.59 12.66 -1.67
CA LEU A 77 -3.02 11.39 -1.26
C LEU A 77 -1.56 11.59 -0.87
N ALA A 78 -1.14 10.91 0.19
CA ALA A 78 0.24 10.85 0.61
C ALA A 78 0.64 9.48 1.14
N GLY A 79 1.92 9.21 1.20
CA GLY A 79 2.45 8.00 1.79
C GLY A 79 3.97 7.99 1.79
N GLN A 80 4.53 6.92 2.34
CA GLN A 80 5.95 6.69 2.34
C GLN A 80 6.21 5.40 1.56
N LEU A 81 6.81 5.54 0.38
CA LEU A 81 7.17 4.42 -0.46
C LEU A 81 8.49 3.81 0.04
N ASP A 82 8.53 2.49 0.20
CA ASP A 82 9.73 1.81 0.71
C ASP A 82 10.95 2.01 -0.19
N LEU A 83 10.76 1.82 -1.50
CA LEU A 83 11.81 2.00 -2.49
C LEU A 83 11.24 2.43 -3.84
N LEU A 84 11.79 3.50 -4.40
CA LEU A 84 11.64 3.89 -5.79
C LEU A 84 12.91 3.56 -6.57
N LEU A 85 12.76 2.88 -7.70
CA LEU A 85 13.79 2.74 -8.71
C LEU A 85 13.55 3.81 -9.78
N GLU A 86 14.57 4.61 -10.06
CA GLU A 86 14.53 5.64 -11.10
C GLU A 86 15.66 5.40 -12.09
N ASP A 87 15.33 5.14 -13.34
CA ASP A 87 16.28 5.17 -14.44
C ASP A 87 15.99 6.40 -15.35
N PRO A 88 16.74 6.61 -16.45
CA PRO A 88 16.50 7.72 -17.35
C PRO A 88 15.11 7.72 -18.03
N GLU A 89 14.52 6.54 -18.27
CA GLU A 89 13.31 6.37 -19.07
C GLU A 89 12.04 6.19 -18.24
N ARG A 90 12.14 5.50 -17.10
CA ARG A 90 10.99 5.06 -16.31
C ARG A 90 11.28 4.94 -14.82
N LEU A 91 10.20 4.77 -14.06
CA LEU A 91 10.18 4.50 -12.64
C LEU A 91 9.64 3.10 -12.38
N ALA A 92 10.05 2.52 -11.24
CA ALA A 92 9.34 1.39 -10.64
C ALA A 92 9.25 1.54 -9.12
N VAL A 93 8.05 1.31 -8.59
CA VAL A 93 7.78 1.31 -7.16
C VAL A 93 8.00 -0.08 -6.57
N VAL A 94 8.53 -0.16 -5.36
CA VAL A 94 8.82 -1.43 -4.69
C VAL A 94 8.25 -1.38 -3.27
N GLU A 95 7.51 -2.42 -2.89
CA GLU A 95 6.99 -2.67 -1.54
C GLU A 95 7.65 -3.94 -0.97
N PHE A 96 8.06 -3.89 0.29
CA PHE A 96 8.53 -5.06 1.01
C PHE A 96 7.40 -5.70 1.81
N LYS A 97 7.34 -7.04 1.84
CA LYS A 97 6.29 -7.76 2.57
C LYS A 97 6.85 -8.95 3.35
N ALA A 98 6.75 -8.87 4.67
CA ALA A 98 7.01 -9.99 5.58
C ALA A 98 5.74 -10.83 5.76
N SER A 99 5.32 -11.54 4.71
CA SER A 99 4.19 -12.47 4.77
C SER A 99 4.36 -13.62 3.78
N ALA A 100 3.84 -14.79 4.14
CA ALA A 100 3.71 -15.93 3.22
C ALA A 100 2.43 -15.88 2.35
N ALA A 101 1.51 -14.95 2.63
CA ALA A 101 0.26 -14.84 1.88
C ALA A 101 0.51 -14.32 0.45
N PRO A 102 -0.28 -14.76 -0.54
CA PRO A 102 -0.15 -14.30 -1.92
C PRO A 102 -0.52 -12.82 -2.08
N LEU A 103 -0.11 -12.24 -3.20
CA LEU A 103 -0.40 -10.85 -3.52
C LEU A 103 -1.90 -10.60 -3.77
N ALA A 104 -2.57 -10.07 -2.75
CA ALA A 104 -3.98 -9.67 -2.84
C ALA A 104 -4.20 -8.29 -3.54
N HIS A 105 -5.44 -8.06 -3.98
CA HIS A 105 -5.85 -6.86 -4.73
C HIS A 105 -5.55 -5.53 -4.01
N ASN A 106 -5.71 -5.47 -2.69
CA ASN A 106 -5.39 -4.29 -1.89
C ASN A 106 -3.91 -3.88 -1.99
N HIS A 107 -2.98 -4.82 -2.15
CA HIS A 107 -1.56 -4.51 -2.38
C HIS A 107 -1.31 -4.00 -3.80
N ARG A 108 -2.05 -4.50 -4.80
CA ARG A 108 -1.96 -4.00 -6.19
C ARG A 108 -2.41 -2.54 -6.28
N LEU A 109 -3.52 -2.20 -5.61
CA LEU A 109 -3.96 -0.81 -5.51
C LEU A 109 -3.01 0.07 -4.69
N GLN A 110 -2.38 -0.47 -3.64
CA GLN A 110 -1.32 0.22 -2.90
C GLN A 110 -0.15 0.60 -3.82
N LEU A 111 0.35 -0.34 -4.64
CA LEU A 111 1.43 -0.07 -5.60
C LEU A 111 0.99 0.94 -6.66
N ALA A 112 -0.20 0.80 -7.21
CA ALA A 112 -0.73 1.75 -8.20
C ALA A 112 -0.87 3.17 -7.64
N ALA A 113 -1.28 3.28 -6.36
CA ALA A 113 -1.36 4.56 -5.66
C ALA A 113 0.02 5.22 -5.51
N TYR A 114 1.05 4.44 -5.15
CA TYR A 114 2.42 4.95 -5.12
C TYR A 114 2.96 5.32 -6.50
N ALA A 115 2.64 4.54 -7.53
CA ALA A 115 3.05 4.85 -8.90
C ALA A 115 2.44 6.17 -9.38
N LEU A 116 1.15 6.42 -9.14
CA LEU A 116 0.50 7.70 -9.45
C LEU A 116 1.20 8.87 -8.75
N LEU A 117 1.54 8.74 -7.47
CA LEU A 117 2.27 9.78 -6.74
C LEU A 117 3.69 9.98 -7.28
N ALA A 118 4.40 8.90 -7.62
CA ALA A 118 5.75 8.95 -8.17
C ALA A 118 5.75 9.60 -9.57
N GLU A 119 4.79 9.26 -10.42
CA GLU A 119 4.61 9.87 -11.76
C GLU A 119 4.40 11.38 -11.66
N LEU A 120 3.59 11.85 -10.71
CA LEU A 120 3.36 13.28 -10.49
C LEU A 120 4.61 14.00 -9.97
N CYS A 121 5.34 13.38 -9.03
CA CYS A 121 6.53 13.97 -8.42
C CYS A 121 7.74 14.03 -9.37
N PHE A 122 7.99 12.96 -10.13
CA PHE A 122 9.17 12.83 -10.97
C PHE A 122 8.93 13.14 -12.45
N ARG A 123 7.65 13.30 -12.86
CA ARG A 123 7.26 13.53 -14.27
C ARG A 123 7.79 12.45 -15.22
N LYS A 124 7.81 11.20 -14.76
CA LYS A 124 8.25 10.01 -15.51
C LYS A 124 7.22 8.90 -15.34
N ALA A 125 7.04 8.06 -16.37
CA ALA A 125 6.10 6.95 -16.33
C ALA A 125 6.53 5.88 -15.30
N CYS A 126 5.55 5.29 -14.61
CA CYS A 126 5.77 4.17 -13.68
C CYS A 126 4.89 2.98 -14.08
N PRO A 127 5.28 2.22 -15.13
CA PRO A 127 4.46 1.13 -15.66
C PRO A 127 4.50 -0.15 -14.80
N SER A 128 5.51 -0.31 -13.94
CA SER A 128 5.71 -1.52 -13.15
C SER A 128 5.87 -1.21 -11.67
N GLY A 129 5.34 -2.11 -10.85
CA GLY A 129 5.59 -2.19 -9.41
C GLY A 129 6.09 -3.57 -9.03
N PHE A 130 6.81 -3.66 -7.92
CA PHE A 130 7.34 -4.93 -7.41
C PHE A 130 6.93 -5.13 -5.95
N VAL A 131 6.56 -6.35 -5.60
CA VAL A 131 6.48 -6.79 -4.21
C VAL A 131 7.56 -7.80 -3.94
N ILE A 132 8.41 -7.50 -2.95
CA ILE A 132 9.45 -8.42 -2.48
C ILE A 132 8.93 -9.10 -1.21
N PHE A 133 8.63 -10.40 -1.33
CA PHE A 133 8.20 -11.24 -0.22
C PHE A 133 9.41 -11.73 0.56
N LEU A 134 9.66 -11.13 1.73
CA LEU A 134 10.83 -11.42 2.55
C LEU A 134 10.81 -12.85 3.11
N ASP A 135 9.63 -13.34 3.51
CA ASP A 135 9.46 -14.69 4.08
C ASP A 135 9.65 -15.79 3.02
N ARG A 136 9.27 -15.53 1.76
CA ARG A 136 9.36 -16.49 0.65
C ARG A 136 10.61 -16.31 -0.21
N LYS A 137 11.31 -15.18 -0.08
CA LYS A 137 12.40 -14.73 -0.96
C LYS A 137 11.97 -14.69 -2.44
N GLU A 138 10.73 -14.30 -2.66
CA GLU A 138 10.10 -14.21 -3.98
C GLU A 138 9.85 -12.74 -4.35
N ILE A 139 9.85 -12.46 -5.65
CA ILE A 139 9.52 -11.15 -6.20
C ILE A 139 8.33 -11.35 -7.12
N GLU A 140 7.29 -10.56 -6.91
CA GLU A 140 6.16 -10.50 -7.83
C GLU A 140 6.16 -9.14 -8.52
N GLU A 141 6.25 -9.15 -9.86
CA GLU A 141 6.06 -7.96 -10.69
C GLU A 141 4.57 -7.72 -10.92
N VAL A 142 4.16 -6.46 -10.88
CA VAL A 142 2.80 -6.00 -11.13
C VAL A 142 2.86 -4.95 -12.23
N GLU A 143 2.21 -5.25 -13.34
CA GLU A 143 1.94 -4.23 -14.37
C GLU A 143 0.90 -3.24 -13.82
N LEU A 144 1.31 -1.98 -13.71
CA LEU A 144 0.49 -0.88 -13.24
C LEU A 144 -0.14 -0.25 -14.47
N GLY A 145 -1.24 -0.86 -14.92
CA GLY A 145 -2.08 -0.40 -16.04
C GLY A 145 -3.18 0.58 -15.60
N GLU A 146 -3.98 1.03 -16.57
CA GLU A 146 -5.03 2.03 -16.32
C GLU A 146 -6.15 1.53 -15.39
N ASP A 147 -6.51 0.25 -15.46
CA ASP A 147 -7.54 -0.35 -14.59
C ASP A 147 -7.20 -0.20 -13.10
N LEU A 148 -5.92 -0.37 -12.73
CA LEU A 148 -5.48 -0.18 -11.35
C LEU A 148 -5.46 1.31 -10.98
N ARG A 149 -5.10 2.20 -11.91
CA ARG A 149 -5.12 3.65 -11.66
C ARG A 149 -6.55 4.15 -11.43
N GLU A 150 -7.50 3.69 -12.23
CA GLU A 150 -8.90 4.02 -12.05
C GLU A 150 -9.45 3.41 -10.76
N GLY A 151 -9.06 2.17 -10.44
CA GLY A 151 -9.38 1.55 -9.16
C GLY A 151 -8.91 2.38 -7.96
N VAL A 152 -7.72 3.01 -8.02
CA VAL A 152 -7.25 3.93 -6.98
C VAL A 152 -8.14 5.17 -6.91
N ARG A 153 -8.45 5.81 -8.04
CA ARG A 153 -9.29 7.02 -8.08
C ARG A 153 -10.69 6.76 -7.52
N GLY A 154 -11.32 5.67 -7.94
CA GLY A 154 -12.62 5.22 -7.43
C GLY A 154 -12.58 4.94 -5.93
N THR A 155 -11.59 4.19 -5.46
CA THR A 155 -11.42 3.89 -4.03
C THR A 155 -11.26 5.18 -3.20
N LEU A 156 -10.47 6.14 -3.68
CA LEU A 156 -10.31 7.43 -2.99
C LEU A 156 -11.63 8.22 -2.96
N ALA A 157 -12.48 8.12 -3.99
CA ALA A 157 -13.80 8.74 -3.97
C ALA A 157 -14.69 8.10 -2.89
N GLU A 158 -14.78 6.78 -2.84
CA GLU A 158 -15.56 6.05 -1.82
C GLU A 158 -15.06 6.34 -0.40
N MET A 159 -13.73 6.39 -0.19
CA MET A 159 -13.14 6.74 1.10
C MET A 159 -13.57 8.13 1.58
N ARG A 160 -13.63 9.11 0.66
CA ARG A 160 -14.08 10.47 0.97
C ARG A 160 -15.57 10.50 1.31
N GLU A 161 -16.40 9.71 0.63
CA GLU A 161 -17.82 9.59 0.95
C GLU A 161 -18.03 9.01 2.35
N VAL A 162 -17.34 7.93 2.69
CA VAL A 162 -17.39 7.34 4.05
C VAL A 162 -16.94 8.34 5.10
N PHE A 163 -15.86 9.08 4.83
CA PHE A 163 -15.36 10.09 5.76
C PHE A 163 -16.36 11.25 5.94
N ALA A 164 -16.96 11.74 4.86
CA ALA A 164 -17.90 12.85 4.89
C ALA A 164 -19.26 12.45 5.51
N GLY A 165 -19.75 11.26 5.20
CA GLY A 165 -21.02 10.74 5.70
C GLY A 165 -20.95 10.31 7.17
N GLN A 166 -19.77 9.94 7.68
CA GLN A 166 -19.55 9.42 9.03
C GLN A 166 -20.41 8.20 9.40
N GLU A 167 -20.96 7.53 8.39
CA GLU A 167 -21.71 6.29 8.54
C GLU A 167 -20.78 5.09 8.44
N CYS A 168 -21.01 4.09 9.30
CA CYS A 168 -20.22 2.86 9.28
C CYS A 168 -20.51 2.09 7.97
N PRO A 169 -19.50 1.85 7.12
CA PRO A 169 -19.72 1.17 5.85
C PRO A 169 -20.04 -0.31 6.08
N ARG A 170 -20.50 -0.98 5.02
CA ARG A 170 -20.70 -2.43 5.04
C ARG A 170 -19.38 -3.16 5.33
N PRO A 171 -19.42 -4.32 6.04
CA PRO A 171 -18.22 -5.09 6.29
C PRO A 171 -17.71 -5.71 4.99
N THR A 172 -16.44 -6.13 4.99
CA THR A 172 -15.92 -6.98 3.91
C THR A 172 -16.75 -8.27 3.79
N PRO A 173 -17.04 -8.76 2.56
CA PRO A 173 -17.71 -10.04 2.39
C PRO A 173 -16.83 -11.23 2.81
N VAL A 174 -15.50 -11.03 2.93
CA VAL A 174 -14.54 -12.09 3.25
C VAL A 174 -14.47 -12.30 4.77
N ARG A 175 -15.34 -13.15 5.30
CA ARG A 175 -15.46 -13.41 6.75
C ARG A 175 -14.18 -13.91 7.42
N ALA A 176 -13.31 -14.60 6.70
CA ALA A 176 -12.01 -15.02 7.22
C ALA A 176 -11.15 -13.84 7.71
N ARG A 177 -11.27 -12.65 7.09
CA ARG A 177 -10.56 -11.43 7.53
C ARG A 177 -10.97 -10.99 8.94
N CYS A 178 -12.17 -11.34 9.39
CA CYS A 178 -12.69 -10.95 10.70
C CYS A 178 -12.07 -11.74 11.85
N MET A 179 -11.49 -12.92 11.58
CA MET A 179 -10.93 -13.79 12.63
C MET A 179 -9.72 -13.17 13.32
N GLU A 180 -8.90 -12.44 12.56
CA GLU A 180 -7.66 -11.80 13.01
C GLU A 180 -7.76 -10.27 13.05
N CYS A 181 -8.96 -9.71 12.84
CA CYS A 181 -9.17 -8.26 12.80
C CYS A 181 -9.09 -7.65 14.19
N GLU A 182 -8.20 -6.67 14.36
CA GLU A 182 -7.99 -5.92 15.60
C GLU A 182 -9.21 -5.08 16.01
N PHE A 183 -10.14 -4.82 15.10
CA PHE A 183 -11.39 -4.10 15.35
C PHE A 183 -12.60 -5.01 15.57
N ARG A 184 -12.42 -6.34 15.66
CA ARG A 184 -13.53 -7.29 15.80
C ARG A 184 -14.49 -6.95 16.94
N ASN A 185 -13.95 -6.54 18.10
CA ASN A 185 -14.73 -6.18 19.28
C ASN A 185 -15.61 -4.93 19.10
N PHE A 186 -15.27 -4.07 18.14
CA PHE A 186 -16.06 -2.87 17.80
C PHE A 186 -17.04 -3.10 16.65
N CYS A 187 -16.87 -4.21 15.91
CA CYS A 187 -17.58 -4.46 14.66
C CYS A 187 -19.01 -4.96 14.84
N GLY A 188 -19.30 -5.68 15.94
CA GLY A 188 -20.64 -6.16 16.29
C GLY A 188 -21.29 -7.17 15.33
N ASP A 189 -20.81 -7.30 14.09
CA ASP A 189 -21.47 -8.01 12.98
C ASP A 189 -20.80 -9.34 12.60
N VAL A 190 -20.15 -9.99 13.57
CA VAL A 190 -19.51 -11.30 13.39
C VAL A 190 -20.09 -12.26 14.42
N PHE A 191 -21.16 -12.95 14.01
CA PHE A 191 -21.76 -14.09 14.71
C PHE A 191 -21.19 -15.38 14.14
#